data_AF-K2R9V1-F1
#
_entry.id   AF-K2R9V1-F1
#
_cell.length_a   1.000
_cell.length_b   1.000
_cell.length_c   1.000
_cell.angle_alpha   90.00
_cell.angle_beta   90.00
_cell.angle_gamma   90.00
#
_symmetry.space_group_name_H-M   'P 1'
#
loop_
_entity.id
_entity.type
_entity.pdbx_description
1 polymer ?
#
loop_
_entity_poly.entity_id
_entity_poly.type
_entity_poly.pdbx_seq_one_letter_code
_entity_poly.pdbx_strand_id
1 'polypeptide(L)'
;MIIHANVFSYIIALAAALILSLVLRLPLLPERPMRQSWTISAVFPTAILAIGFYAMVYELGYQGYIVALITGIITALFAKFILEKVVPVPESENQEEGSHE
;
A
#
# COMPACT_ATOMS: atom_id res chain seq x y z
N MET A 1 -21.17 20.90 -3.37
CA MET A 1 -20.46 20.96 -2.07
C MET A 1 -18.99 21.18 -2.40
N ILE A 2 -18.37 22.29 -2.00
CA ILE A 2 -16.92 22.47 -2.22
C ILE A 2 -16.23 21.66 -1.12
N ILE A 3 -15.99 20.40 -1.43
CA ILE A 3 -15.44 19.44 -0.49
C ILE A 3 -13.95 19.78 -0.33
N HIS A 4 -13.55 20.34 0.81
CA HIS A 4 -12.16 20.69 1.09
C HIS A 4 -11.37 19.44 1.47
N ALA A 5 -10.52 18.99 0.56
CA ALA A 5 -9.70 17.81 0.75
C ALA A 5 -8.58 18.18 1.71
N ASN A 6 -8.76 17.84 2.98
CA ASN A 6 -7.78 18.18 3.98
C ASN A 6 -6.53 17.30 3.76
N VAL A 7 -5.44 17.92 3.29
CA VAL A 7 -4.14 17.27 3.04
C VAL A 7 -3.67 16.44 4.25
N PHE A 8 -4.00 16.88 5.46
CA PHE A 8 -3.71 16.13 6.69
C PHE A 8 -4.34 14.74 6.73
N SER A 9 -5.55 14.56 6.17
CA SER A 9 -6.22 13.26 6.15
C SER A 9 -5.52 12.28 5.22
N TYR A 10 -4.98 12.74 4.09
CA TYR A 10 -4.13 11.92 3.22
C TYR A 10 -2.86 11.48 3.93
N ILE A 11 -2.22 12.39 4.68
CA ILE A 11 -1.03 12.07 5.49
C ILE A 11 -1.36 11.03 6.56
N ILE A 12 -2.52 11.14 7.22
CA ILE A 12 -2.97 10.16 8.22
C ILE A 12 -3.21 8.78 7.58
N ALA A 13 -3.90 8.71 6.45
CA ALA A 13 -4.15 7.45 5.74
C ALA A 13 -2.83 6.78 5.32
N LEU A 14 -1.89 7.58 4.78
CA LEU A 14 -0.55 7.14 4.41
C LEU A 14 0.23 6.62 5.61
N ALA A 15 0.32 7.39 6.69
CA ALA A 15 1.05 7.02 7.89
C ALA A 15 0.47 5.74 8.52
N ALA A 16 -0.86 5.64 8.60
CA ALA A 16 -1.54 4.46 9.12
C ALA A 16 -1.21 3.21 8.30
N ALA A 17 -1.25 3.31 6.97
CA ALA A 17 -0.92 2.21 6.08
C ALA A 17 0.55 1.80 6.22
N LEU A 18 1.48 2.75 6.28
CA LEU A 18 2.92 2.47 6.45
C LEU A 18 3.23 1.80 7.78
N ILE A 19 2.73 2.37 8.89
CA ILE A 19 2.95 1.83 10.24
C ILE A 19 2.38 0.41 10.32
N LEU A 20 1.15 0.21 9.84
CA LEU A 20 0.52 -1.10 9.90
C LEU A 20 1.25 -2.11 9.01
N SER A 21 1.69 -1.71 7.82
CA SER A 21 2.49 -2.57 6.92
C SER A 21 3.78 -3.03 7.60
N LEU A 22 4.42 -2.14 8.36
CA LEU A 22 5.62 -2.45 9.11
C LEU A 22 5.37 -3.43 10.27
N VAL A 23 4.27 -3.22 11.01
CA VAL A 23 3.80 -4.17 12.05
C VAL A 23 3.51 -5.54 11.44
N LEU A 24 2.98 -5.55 10.22
CA LEU A 24 2.71 -6.73 9.42
C LEU A 24 3.98 -7.38 8.84
N ARG A 25 5.17 -6.83 9.10
CA ARG A 25 6.47 -7.29 8.58
C ARG A 25 6.58 -7.25 7.05
N LEU A 26 5.88 -6.34 6.39
CA LEU A 26 6.18 -6.03 4.99
C LEU A 26 7.52 -5.28 4.91
N PRO A 27 8.38 -5.57 3.92
CA PRO A 27 9.61 -4.83 3.71
C PRO A 27 9.30 -3.36 3.49
N LEU A 28 10.15 -2.47 3.98
CA LEU A 28 9.89 -1.02 3.94
C LEU A 28 10.09 -0.49 2.51
N LEU A 29 11.17 -0.94 1.86
CA LEU A 29 11.53 -0.63 0.48
C LEU A 29 11.54 -1.94 -0.33
N PRO A 30 11.27 -1.87 -1.65
CA PRO A 30 11.49 -3.01 -2.52
C PRO A 30 12.97 -3.38 -2.57
N GLU A 31 13.26 -4.68 -2.65
CA GLU A 31 14.63 -5.24 -2.58
C GLU A 31 15.43 -4.96 -3.86
N ARG A 32 14.74 -4.82 -4.99
CA ARG A 32 15.33 -4.52 -6.31
C ARG A 32 14.75 -3.20 -6.86
N PRO A 33 15.43 -2.54 -7.81
CA PRO A 33 14.87 -1.36 -8.47
C PRO A 33 13.46 -1.66 -9.00
N MET A 34 12.54 -0.72 -8.80
CA MET A 34 11.07 -0.91 -8.89
C MET A 34 10.55 -1.45 -10.24
N ARG A 35 11.36 -1.43 -11.30
CA ARG A 35 11.04 -2.04 -12.62
C ARG A 35 11.32 -3.54 -12.68
N GLN A 36 12.15 -4.06 -11.78
CA GLN A 36 12.66 -5.44 -11.75
C GLN A 36 12.29 -6.16 -10.44
N SER A 37 11.46 -5.56 -9.59
CA SER A 37 11.06 -6.12 -8.30
C SER A 37 9.56 -6.27 -8.25
N TRP A 38 9.09 -7.46 -7.89
CA TRP A 38 7.69 -7.74 -7.57
C TRP A 38 7.47 -7.81 -6.05
N THR A 39 8.42 -7.29 -5.26
CA THR A 39 8.35 -7.30 -3.81
C THR A 39 7.28 -6.33 -3.32
N ILE A 40 6.21 -6.86 -2.72
CA ILE A 40 5.19 -6.05 -2.04
C ILE A 40 5.82 -5.44 -0.79
N SER A 41 5.94 -4.12 -0.79
CA SER A 41 6.55 -3.32 0.28
C SER A 41 5.55 -2.30 0.86
N ALA A 42 5.92 -1.74 2.01
CA ALA A 42 5.15 -0.68 2.65
C ALA A 42 5.09 0.57 1.74
N VAL A 43 6.21 0.94 1.11
CA VAL A 43 6.27 2.10 0.21
C VAL A 43 5.60 1.80 -1.13
N PHE A 44 5.81 0.62 -1.70
CA PHE A 44 5.21 0.24 -2.98
C PHE A 44 4.68 -1.21 -2.94
N PRO A 45 3.41 -1.46 -3.25
CA PRO A 45 2.37 -0.51 -3.71
C PRO A 45 1.53 0.09 -2.58
N THR A 46 1.75 -0.29 -1.31
CA THR A 46 0.80 -0.03 -0.22
C THR A 46 0.51 1.46 0.03
N ALA A 47 1.53 2.32 0.03
CA ALA A 47 1.36 3.76 0.19
C ALA A 47 0.54 4.39 -0.95
N ILE A 48 0.78 3.96 -2.20
CA ILE A 48 0.06 4.45 -3.38
C ILE A 48 -1.40 4.05 -3.28
N LEU A 49 -1.67 2.79 -2.93
CA LEU A 49 -3.02 2.29 -2.72
C LEU A 49 -3.73 3.05 -1.59
N ALA A 50 -3.05 3.36 -0.49
CA ALA A 50 -3.67 4.05 0.65
C ALA A 50 -4.15 5.46 0.27
N ILE A 51 -3.34 6.20 -0.51
CA ILE A 51 -3.70 7.52 -1.03
C ILE A 51 -4.86 7.40 -2.03
N GLY A 52 -4.78 6.44 -2.96
CA GLY A 52 -5.81 6.23 -3.98
C GLY A 52 -7.16 5.79 -3.40
N PHE A 53 -7.15 4.88 -2.42
CA PHE A 53 -8.34 4.42 -1.73
C PHE A 53 -8.97 5.53 -0.92
N TYR A 54 -8.16 6.32 -0.21
CA TYR A 54 -8.70 7.46 0.52
C TYR A 54 -9.32 8.50 -0.43
N ALA A 55 -8.70 8.78 -1.59
CA ALA A 55 -9.27 9.67 -2.59
C ALA A 55 -10.64 9.18 -3.10
N MET A 56 -10.79 7.87 -3.35
CA MET A 56 -12.08 7.30 -3.74
C MET A 56 -13.13 7.46 -2.64
N VAL A 57 -12.79 7.08 -1.40
CA VAL A 57 -13.70 7.18 -0.24
C VAL A 57 -14.11 8.64 0.01
N TYR A 58 -13.18 9.56 -0.17
CA TYR A 58 -13.41 10.99 -0.08
C TYR A 58 -14.41 11.50 -1.13
N GLU A 59 -14.26 11.08 -2.38
CA GLU A 59 -15.16 11.46 -3.48
C GLU A 59 -16.58 10.91 -3.29
N LEU A 60 -16.72 9.76 -2.63
CA LEU A 60 -18.01 9.23 -2.17
C LEU A 60 -18.67 10.06 -1.05
N GLY A 61 -17.99 11.10 -0.56
CA GLY A 61 -18.49 11.99 0.49
C GLY A 61 -18.13 11.56 1.91
N TYR A 62 -17.33 10.50 2.09
CA TYR A 62 -16.87 10.08 3.41
C TYR A 62 -15.58 10.84 3.79
N GLN A 63 -15.70 11.70 4.80
CA GLN A 63 -14.62 12.60 5.20
C GLN A 63 -14.24 12.44 6.67
N GLY A 64 -13.06 12.94 7.00
CA GLY A 64 -12.57 13.04 8.37
C GLY A 64 -11.41 12.09 8.69
N TYR A 65 -10.77 12.34 9.83
CA TYR A 65 -9.55 11.65 10.25
C TYR A 65 -9.78 10.17 10.56
N ILE A 66 -10.96 9.82 11.10
CA ILE A 66 -11.33 8.43 11.39
C ILE A 66 -11.44 7.64 10.08
N VAL A 67 -12.07 8.22 9.06
CA VAL A 67 -12.22 7.59 7.74
C VAL A 67 -10.84 7.36 7.10
N ALA A 68 -9.95 8.35 7.17
CA ALA A 68 -8.57 8.22 6.69
C ALA A 68 -7.80 7.10 7.39
N LEU A 69 -7.90 7.03 8.73
CA LEU A 69 -7.26 6.00 9.54
C LEU A 69 -7.75 4.60 9.15
N ILE A 70 -9.08 4.41 9.09
CA ILE A 70 -9.69 3.12 8.72
C ILE A 70 -9.27 2.73 7.30
N THR A 71 -9.27 3.68 6.36
CA THR A 71 -8.87 3.43 4.97
C THR A 71 -7.41 2.97 4.90
N GLY A 72 -6.50 3.62 5.62
CA GLY A 72 -5.10 3.20 5.71
C GLY A 72 -4.92 1.79 6.28
N ILE A 73 -5.66 1.46 7.35
CA ILE A 73 -5.66 0.13 7.96
C ILE A 73 -6.13 -0.94 6.96
N ILE A 74 -7.29 -0.72 6.34
CA ILE A 74 -7.85 -1.65 5.35
C ILE A 74 -6.87 -1.84 4.18
N THR A 75 -6.24 -0.76 3.73
CA THR A 75 -5.30 -0.81 2.60
C THR A 75 -4.08 -1.68 2.92
N ALA A 76 -3.48 -1.53 4.10
CA ALA A 76 -2.34 -2.36 4.50
C ALA A 76 -2.71 -3.84 4.66
N LEU A 77 -3.90 -4.13 5.19
CA LEU A 77 -4.43 -5.50 5.25
C LEU A 77 -4.67 -6.07 3.84
N PHE A 78 -5.22 -5.27 2.93
CA PHE A 78 -5.44 -5.65 1.54
C PHE A 78 -4.11 -5.96 0.83
N ALA A 79 -3.11 -5.11 1.00
CA ALA A 79 -1.78 -5.30 0.41
C ALA A 79 -1.13 -6.61 0.85
N LYS A 80 -1.20 -6.93 2.15
CA LYS A 80 -0.61 -8.18 2.66
C LYS A 80 -1.42 -9.42 2.30
N PHE A 81 -2.72 -9.43 2.58
CA PHE A 81 -3.47 -10.69 2.53
C PHE A 81 -4.08 -11.01 1.17
N ILE A 82 -4.38 -9.98 0.38
CA ILE A 82 -5.08 -10.13 -0.89
C ILE A 82 -4.10 -9.92 -2.04
N LEU A 83 -3.39 -8.78 -2.07
CA LEU A 83 -2.52 -8.46 -3.19
C LEU A 83 -1.39 -9.49 -3.35
N GLU A 84 -0.77 -9.91 -2.25
CA GLU A 84 0.27 -10.95 -2.23
C GLU A 84 -0.21 -12.29 -2.79
N LYS A 85 -1.51 -12.61 -2.69
CA LYS A 85 -2.07 -13.87 -3.19
C LYS A 85 -2.64 -13.77 -4.60
N VAL A 86 -3.22 -12.63 -4.95
CA VAL A 86 -3.93 -12.44 -6.23
C VAL A 86 -2.95 -12.15 -7.35
N VAL A 87 -1.85 -11.47 -7.05
CA VAL A 87 -0.90 -11.02 -8.06
C VAL A 87 0.22 -12.07 -8.18
N PRO A 88 0.23 -12.89 -9.26
CA PRO A 88 1.24 -13.93 -9.42
C PRO A 88 2.64 -13.32 -9.53
N VAL A 89 3.59 -13.93 -8.84
CA VAL A 89 5.01 -13.56 -8.93
C VAL A 89 5.53 -13.99 -10.32
N PRO A 90 6.18 -13.10 -11.10
CA PRO A 90 6.69 -13.44 -12.42
C PRO A 90 7.84 -14.45 -12.35
N GLU A 91 7.88 -15.42 -13.28
CA GLU A 91 8.89 -16.49 -13.31
C GLU A 91 10.35 -16.00 -13.40
N SER A 92 10.57 -14.78 -13.90
CA SER A 92 11.89 -14.14 -13.96
C SER A 92 12.50 -13.91 -12.58
N GLU A 93 11.69 -13.75 -11.53
CA GLU A 93 12.19 -13.60 -10.16
C GLU A 93 12.72 -14.94 -9.61
N ASN A 94 12.08 -16.06 -9.96
CA ASN A 94 12.48 -17.41 -9.52
C ASN A 94 13.75 -17.94 -10.23
N GLN A 95 14.00 -17.53 -11.48
CA GLN A 95 15.17 -17.99 -12.24
C GLN A 95 16.49 -17.34 -11.77
N GLU A 96 16.43 -16.10 -11.26
CA GLU A 96 17.63 -15.40 -10.76
C GLU A 96 18.08 -15.92 -9.38
N GLU A 97 17.18 -16.47 -8.56
CA GLU A 97 17.57 -17.12 -7.29
C GLU A 97 18.29 -18.46 -7.52
N GLY A 98 17.91 -19.22 -8.55
CA GLY A 98 18.54 -20.51 -8.88
C GLY A 98 19.83 -20.43 -9.70
N SER A 99 20.23 -19.25 -10.18
CA SER A 99 21.47 -19.07 -10.96
C SER A 99 22.69 -18.71 -10.09
N HIS A 100 22.49 -18.53 -8.78
CA HIS A 100 23.54 -18.20 -7.81
C HIS A 100 23.86 -19.32 -6.80
N GLU A 101 23.27 -20.52 -6.98
CA GLU A 101 23.70 -21.76 -6.29
C GLU A 101 24.67 -22.60 -7.14
#